data_AF-A0A6V7WUL6-F1
#
_entry.id   AF-A0A6V7WUL6-F1
#
_cell.length_a   1.000
_cell.length_b   1.000
_cell.length_c   1.000
_cell.angle_alpha   90.00
_cell.angle_beta   90.00
_cell.angle_gamma   90.00
#
_symmetry.space_group_name_H-M   'P 1'
#
loop_
_entity.id
_entity.type
_entity.pdbx_description
1 polymer ?
#
loop_
_entity_poly.entity_id
_entity_poly.type
_entity_poly.pdbx_seq_one_letter_code
_entity_poly.pdbx_strand_id
1 'polypeptide(L)'
;MERISINETKKGCGDCETKACRKCLTHLCNDWKDNPYYCYSNHGANGVTECSDPDCHILELRNKKDNKNEYYQNCGNCPKTRSSLIGTLDELLGESLKENYNDDFQCADCNNGILCNTEKFIEEKLFCLERSLNDSMFVNGARVCEEKCFVSRNNLTGYVTQGCGSCPTNDTTECQECKEVYCNEESKVYKHCLADNDGICKTPFDAPCYLWRTPTNGVKKGCGICPFFTCKECNTHRCNNDQELPFYCFGFMASYKECSESICYVAKIEEKIRDKKIQQYHYDCGKCPSNILDLSPYIKTKETTFLNKFKNLDMSKMQCAECSNIPACNADTYFEKQMFCWEKDVKKWTPTKGRRVCGESCFIGVDAIEMGFVQGCGSCPSHTEKCSNCNTPYCNERNILPTIKCNYNIPKTKLYKKKVKKCHPMYTHCYVAKDKFGRVEQNCGLCPSEYKKCLNCNDKDLCNTEKALNDSTMI
;
A
#
# COMPACT_ATOMS: atom_id res chain seq x y z
N MET A 1 -30.05 -21.23 70.58
CA MET A 1 -28.86 -20.34 70.66
C MET A 1 -28.70 -19.69 69.31
N GLU A 2 -28.35 -18.41 69.27
CA GLU A 2 -28.19 -17.63 68.05
C GLU A 2 -26.88 -16.85 68.13
N ARG A 3 -26.06 -16.86 67.07
CA ARG A 3 -24.99 -15.84 66.93
C ARG A 3 -25.65 -14.57 66.40
N ILE A 4 -25.57 -13.49 67.16
CA ILE A 4 -26.09 -12.18 66.76
C ILE A 4 -25.06 -11.43 65.92
N SER A 5 -25.48 -10.27 65.42
CA SER A 5 -24.78 -9.46 64.44
C SER A 5 -23.29 -9.24 64.76
N ILE A 6 -22.87 -9.11 66.02
CA ILE A 6 -21.47 -8.91 66.42
C ILE A 6 -20.68 -10.21 66.73
N ASN A 7 -21.09 -11.35 66.18
CA ASN A 7 -20.47 -12.66 66.43
C ASN A 7 -20.56 -13.13 67.90
N GLU A 8 -21.38 -12.47 68.70
CA GLU A 8 -21.71 -12.85 70.07
C GLU A 8 -22.83 -13.90 70.09
N THR A 9 -22.79 -14.82 71.06
CA THR A 9 -23.84 -15.84 71.21
C THR A 9 -24.92 -15.38 72.18
N LYS A 10 -26.16 -15.27 71.68
CA LYS A 10 -27.37 -15.15 72.49
C LYS A 10 -27.90 -16.55 72.84
N LYS A 11 -27.92 -16.86 74.14
CA LYS A 11 -28.52 -18.08 74.71
C LYS A 11 -29.89 -17.75 75.29
N GLY A 12 -30.86 -18.64 75.14
CA GLY A 12 -32.22 -18.44 75.65
C GLY A 12 -33.06 -19.71 75.58
N CYS A 13 -34.26 -19.64 76.17
CA CYS A 13 -35.28 -20.69 76.12
C CYS A 13 -36.45 -20.21 75.23
N GLY A 14 -37.07 -21.13 74.48
CA GLY A 14 -38.18 -20.82 73.58
C GLY A 14 -37.86 -21.12 72.12
N ASP A 15 -38.74 -20.68 71.23
CA ASP A 15 -38.58 -20.86 69.80
C ASP A 15 -37.53 -19.90 69.22
N CYS A 16 -36.87 -20.36 68.16
CA CYS A 16 -35.90 -19.57 67.43
C CYS A 16 -36.62 -18.52 66.58
N GLU A 17 -36.37 -17.24 66.87
CA GLU A 17 -36.94 -16.10 66.14
C GLU A 17 -36.24 -15.86 64.79
N THR A 18 -35.04 -16.41 64.59
CA THR A 18 -34.27 -16.26 63.36
C THR A 18 -33.81 -17.61 62.79
N LYS A 19 -33.46 -17.60 61.50
CA LYS A 19 -32.95 -18.78 60.79
C LYS A 19 -31.51 -19.15 61.16
N ALA A 20 -30.78 -18.25 61.82
CA ALA A 20 -29.42 -18.49 62.35
C ALA A 20 -29.44 -19.03 63.79
N CYS A 21 -30.63 -19.38 64.30
CA CYS A 21 -30.80 -19.93 65.64
C CYS A 21 -30.96 -21.45 65.59
N ARG A 22 -30.20 -22.15 66.43
CA ARG A 22 -30.31 -23.60 66.62
C ARG A 22 -31.09 -23.94 67.89
N LYS A 23 -32.02 -24.89 67.75
CA LYS A 23 -32.77 -25.50 68.85
C LYS A 23 -32.07 -26.77 69.31
N CYS A 24 -32.22 -27.08 70.59
CA CYS A 24 -31.76 -28.34 71.17
C CYS A 24 -32.77 -28.76 72.24
N LEU A 25 -32.96 -30.07 72.42
CA LEU A 25 -34.06 -30.63 73.23
C LEU A 25 -33.59 -31.28 74.54
N THR A 26 -32.28 -31.32 74.79
CA THR A 26 -31.71 -31.96 75.97
C THR A 26 -31.37 -30.94 77.07
N HIS A 27 -31.21 -31.40 78.31
CA HIS A 27 -30.92 -30.51 79.44
C HIS A 27 -29.57 -29.79 79.26
N LEU A 28 -29.53 -28.47 79.46
CA LEU A 28 -28.34 -27.60 79.28
C LEU A 28 -27.66 -27.69 77.91
N CYS A 29 -28.40 -28.09 76.89
CA CYS A 29 -27.89 -28.28 75.53
C CYS A 29 -27.48 -27.00 74.81
N ASN A 30 -27.70 -25.83 75.40
CA ASN A 30 -27.31 -24.53 74.86
C ASN A 30 -25.90 -24.10 75.31
N ASP A 31 -25.02 -25.05 75.63
CA ASP A 31 -23.61 -24.81 75.98
C ASP A 31 -22.64 -25.52 75.02
N TRP A 32 -22.61 -25.03 73.78
CA TRP A 32 -21.78 -25.58 72.72
C TRP A 32 -20.41 -24.92 72.64
N LYS A 33 -19.37 -25.74 72.46
CA LYS A 33 -18.00 -25.29 72.19
C LYS A 33 -17.76 -25.04 70.69
N ASP A 34 -18.45 -25.78 69.82
CA ASP A 34 -18.40 -25.63 68.37
C ASP A 34 -19.64 -24.85 67.88
N ASN A 35 -19.56 -23.53 67.94
CA ASN A 35 -20.60 -22.67 67.38
C ASN A 35 -20.27 -22.38 65.92
N PRO A 36 -21.10 -22.81 64.96
CA PRO A 36 -20.87 -22.47 63.55
C PRO A 36 -21.04 -20.97 63.30
N TYR A 37 -20.41 -20.49 62.22
CA TYR A 37 -20.61 -19.15 61.67
C TYR A 37 -21.76 -19.18 60.67
N TYR A 38 -22.33 -18.01 60.36
CA TYR A 38 -23.50 -17.91 59.51
C TYR A 38 -23.35 -16.75 58.52
N CYS A 39 -23.47 -17.03 57.22
CA CYS A 39 -23.56 -16.01 56.18
C CYS A 39 -25.03 -15.86 55.72
N TYR A 40 -25.53 -14.63 55.66
CA TYR A 40 -26.95 -14.32 55.42
C TYR A 40 -27.28 -14.10 53.95
N SER A 41 -27.83 -15.11 53.26
CA SER A 41 -28.28 -14.94 51.88
C SER A 41 -29.40 -13.90 51.73
N ASN A 42 -29.59 -13.45 50.48
CA ASN A 42 -30.36 -12.29 50.07
C ASN A 42 -31.69 -12.09 50.87
N HIS A 43 -31.89 -10.87 51.38
CA HIS A 43 -33.05 -10.41 52.17
C HIS A 43 -33.31 -11.02 53.56
N GLY A 44 -32.45 -11.88 54.10
CA GLY A 44 -32.62 -12.43 55.46
C GLY A 44 -33.88 -13.29 55.67
N ALA A 45 -34.73 -13.39 54.64
CA ALA A 45 -36.00 -14.06 54.70
C ALA A 45 -35.88 -15.55 54.37
N ASN A 46 -34.91 -15.99 53.53
CA ASN A 46 -34.95 -17.35 52.97
C ASN A 46 -33.71 -18.26 53.01
N GLY A 47 -32.53 -17.85 53.47
CA GLY A 47 -31.43 -18.81 53.64
C GLY A 47 -30.29 -18.27 54.47
N VAL A 48 -29.88 -19.00 55.48
CA VAL A 48 -28.63 -18.74 56.20
C VAL A 48 -27.73 -19.93 55.89
N THR A 49 -26.52 -19.66 55.39
CA THR A 49 -25.54 -20.71 55.12
C THR A 49 -24.69 -20.89 56.36
N GLU A 50 -24.63 -22.11 56.88
CA GLU A 50 -23.79 -22.47 58.01
C GLU A 50 -22.34 -22.69 57.57
N CYS A 51 -21.40 -22.01 58.22
CA CYS A 51 -20.00 -21.95 57.85
C CYS A 51 -19.10 -22.42 58.99
N SER A 52 -18.01 -23.08 58.64
CA SER A 52 -16.94 -23.46 59.58
C SER A 52 -16.02 -22.28 59.94
N ASP A 53 -16.02 -21.22 59.14
CA ASP A 53 -15.15 -20.04 59.26
C ASP A 53 -15.99 -18.74 59.29
N PRO A 54 -15.57 -17.68 60.03
CA PRO A 54 -16.26 -16.40 60.07
C PRO A 54 -16.31 -15.65 58.74
N ASP A 55 -15.39 -15.95 57.81
CA ASP A 55 -15.30 -15.25 56.55
C ASP A 55 -16.53 -15.55 55.68
N CYS A 56 -17.10 -14.50 55.09
CA CYS A 56 -18.17 -14.57 54.10
C CYS A 56 -17.76 -13.75 52.88
N HIS A 57 -18.28 -14.13 51.72
CA HIS A 57 -18.16 -13.34 50.50
C HIS A 57 -19.50 -13.23 49.77
N ILE A 58 -19.62 -12.20 48.93
CA ILE A 58 -20.73 -11.99 47.99
C ILE A 58 -20.21 -12.11 46.56
N LEU A 59 -21.01 -12.76 45.71
CA LEU A 59 -20.79 -12.94 44.28
C LEU A 59 -21.90 -12.24 43.51
N GLU A 60 -21.54 -11.44 42.53
CA GLU A 60 -22.46 -10.97 41.51
C GLU A 60 -22.28 -11.81 40.24
N LEU A 61 -23.39 -12.36 39.77
CA LEU A 61 -23.45 -13.27 38.64
C LEU A 61 -24.48 -12.76 37.64
N ARG A 62 -24.06 -12.67 36.37
CA ARG A 62 -24.91 -12.16 35.30
C ARG A 62 -25.56 -13.29 34.51
N ASN A 63 -26.90 -13.34 34.55
CA ASN A 63 -27.69 -14.38 33.90
C ASN A 63 -27.71 -14.18 32.36
N LYS A 64 -27.43 -15.25 31.61
CA LYS A 64 -27.35 -15.24 30.14
C LYS A 64 -28.68 -14.95 29.45
N LYS A 65 -29.81 -15.33 30.06
CA LYS A 65 -31.13 -15.30 29.39
C LYS A 65 -31.81 -13.94 29.47
N ASP A 66 -31.73 -13.28 30.62
CA ASP A 66 -32.44 -12.02 30.88
C ASP A 66 -31.51 -10.85 31.24
N ASN A 67 -30.20 -11.09 31.25
CA ASN A 67 -29.15 -10.09 31.47
C ASN A 67 -29.24 -9.39 32.83
N LYS A 68 -29.89 -10.02 33.81
CA LYS A 68 -30.00 -9.52 35.18
C LYS A 68 -28.86 -10.01 36.06
N ASN A 69 -28.55 -9.21 37.06
CA ASN A 69 -27.58 -9.54 38.09
C ASN A 69 -28.28 -10.30 39.22
N GLU A 70 -27.64 -11.38 39.65
CA GLU A 70 -28.04 -12.18 40.80
C GLU A 70 -26.90 -12.21 41.81
N TYR A 71 -27.24 -12.00 43.08
CA TYR A 71 -26.27 -11.91 44.16
C TYR A 71 -26.33 -13.14 45.06
N TYR A 72 -25.18 -13.78 45.23
CA TYR A 72 -25.03 -15.02 45.98
C TYR A 72 -24.05 -14.81 47.12
N GLN A 73 -24.36 -15.35 48.30
CA GLN A 73 -23.47 -15.32 49.44
C GLN A 73 -23.04 -16.72 49.84
N ASN A 74 -21.76 -16.87 50.18
CA ASN A 74 -21.24 -18.15 50.63
C ASN A 74 -20.11 -17.98 51.65
N CYS A 75 -19.76 -19.08 52.30
CA CYS A 75 -18.71 -19.16 53.31
C CYS A 75 -17.31 -19.01 52.69
N GLY A 76 -16.39 -18.51 53.50
CA GLY A 76 -14.98 -18.33 53.16
C GLY A 76 -14.71 -17.09 52.32
N ASN A 77 -13.46 -16.97 51.91
CA ASN A 77 -12.98 -15.88 51.06
C ASN A 77 -13.35 -16.09 49.59
N CYS A 78 -13.37 -15.00 48.84
CA CYS A 78 -13.60 -14.98 47.41
C CYS A 78 -12.70 -16.01 46.69
N PRO A 79 -13.27 -16.84 45.80
CA PRO A 79 -12.49 -17.81 45.05
C PRO A 79 -11.44 -17.15 44.15
N LYS A 80 -10.31 -17.83 43.92
CA LYS A 80 -9.18 -17.29 43.11
C LYS A 80 -9.43 -17.46 41.62
N THR A 81 -10.21 -18.46 41.24
CA THR A 81 -10.55 -18.78 39.85
C THR A 81 -11.98 -19.30 39.75
N ARG A 82 -12.59 -19.25 38.57
CA ARG A 82 -13.89 -19.87 38.33
C ARG A 82 -13.89 -21.38 38.59
N SER A 83 -12.79 -22.06 38.30
CA SER A 83 -12.63 -23.49 38.62
C SER A 83 -12.70 -23.73 40.13
N SER A 84 -12.16 -22.81 40.95
CA SER A 84 -12.33 -22.88 42.40
C SER A 84 -13.75 -22.55 42.87
N LEU A 85 -14.44 -21.61 42.20
CA LEU A 85 -15.85 -21.27 42.46
C LEU A 85 -16.76 -22.50 42.31
N ILE A 86 -16.66 -23.23 41.19
CA ILE A 86 -17.48 -24.42 40.92
C ILE A 86 -17.26 -25.53 41.95
N GLY A 87 -16.04 -25.66 42.51
CA GLY A 87 -15.73 -26.66 43.51
C GLY A 87 -16.18 -26.32 44.94
N THR A 88 -16.54 -25.06 45.20
CA THR A 88 -16.95 -24.55 46.53
C THR A 88 -18.44 -24.30 46.68
N LEU A 89 -19.22 -24.36 45.59
CA LEU A 89 -20.67 -24.19 45.64
C LEU A 89 -21.38 -25.54 45.77
N ASP A 90 -22.57 -25.49 46.36
CA ASP A 90 -23.53 -26.60 46.41
C ASP A 90 -23.73 -27.21 45.00
N GLU A 91 -23.88 -28.53 44.91
CA GLU A 91 -23.85 -29.31 43.66
C GLU A 91 -24.87 -28.77 42.63
N LEU A 92 -26.04 -28.34 43.12
CA LEU A 92 -27.12 -27.71 42.34
C LEU A 92 -26.78 -26.31 41.80
N LEU A 93 -26.00 -25.52 42.55
CA LEU A 93 -25.57 -24.18 42.17
C LEU A 93 -24.39 -24.24 41.19
N GLY A 94 -23.50 -25.21 41.38
CA GLY A 94 -22.40 -25.51 40.44
C GLY A 94 -22.88 -25.94 39.05
N GLU A 95 -23.98 -26.69 38.95
CA GLU A 95 -24.62 -27.06 37.67
C GLU A 95 -25.30 -25.85 37.00
N SER A 96 -26.07 -25.06 37.76
CA SER A 96 -26.74 -23.85 37.24
C SER A 96 -25.75 -22.80 36.71
N LEU A 97 -24.58 -22.66 37.36
CA LEU A 97 -23.51 -21.75 36.95
C LEU A 97 -22.84 -22.13 35.62
N LYS A 98 -22.79 -23.43 35.29
CA LYS A 98 -22.21 -23.91 34.02
C LYS A 98 -23.13 -23.59 32.83
N GLU A 99 -24.44 -23.67 33.03
CA GLU A 99 -25.41 -23.54 31.94
C GLU A 99 -25.92 -22.10 31.74
N ASN A 100 -26.15 -21.34 32.82
CA ASN A 100 -26.96 -20.11 32.74
C ASN A 100 -26.20 -18.79 32.94
N TYR A 101 -24.91 -18.79 33.31
CA TYR A 101 -24.18 -17.57 33.67
C TYR A 101 -22.95 -17.32 32.82
N ASN A 102 -22.63 -16.04 32.59
CA ASN A 102 -21.42 -15.61 31.86
C ASN A 102 -20.13 -15.89 32.65
N ASP A 103 -19.00 -15.81 31.95
CA ASP A 103 -17.67 -16.07 32.50
C ASP A 103 -17.19 -14.95 33.45
N ASP A 104 -17.84 -13.79 33.38
CA ASP A 104 -17.61 -12.63 34.24
C ASP A 104 -18.42 -12.75 35.52
N PHE A 105 -17.74 -12.80 36.66
CA PHE A 105 -18.33 -12.68 38.00
C PHE A 105 -17.53 -11.67 38.80
N GLN A 106 -18.20 -10.96 39.70
CA GLN A 106 -17.54 -10.10 40.69
C GLN A 106 -17.67 -10.73 42.06
N CYS A 107 -16.64 -10.57 42.88
CA CYS A 107 -16.61 -11.10 44.23
C CYS A 107 -16.01 -10.09 45.20
N ALA A 108 -16.68 -9.92 46.34
CA ALA A 108 -16.19 -9.10 47.43
C ALA A 108 -16.22 -9.86 48.77
N ASP A 109 -15.09 -9.83 49.48
CA ASP A 109 -14.99 -10.33 50.85
C ASP A 109 -15.71 -9.38 51.80
N CYS A 110 -16.45 -9.95 52.74
CA CYS A 110 -17.27 -9.19 53.67
C CYS A 110 -16.46 -8.58 54.83
N ASN A 111 -15.21 -9.03 55.06
CA ASN A 111 -14.28 -8.51 56.08
C ASN A 111 -14.95 -8.30 57.46
N ASN A 112 -15.59 -9.34 58.01
CA ASN A 112 -16.38 -9.31 59.26
C ASN A 112 -17.64 -8.40 59.24
N GLY A 113 -18.05 -7.93 58.06
CA GLY A 113 -19.27 -7.17 57.84
C GLY A 113 -20.51 -8.07 57.79
N ILE A 114 -21.50 -7.71 58.59
CA ILE A 114 -22.68 -8.52 58.90
C ILE A 114 -23.77 -8.37 57.81
N LEU A 115 -23.63 -7.33 56.98
CA LEU A 115 -24.61 -6.86 55.99
C LEU A 115 -23.94 -6.54 54.65
N CYS A 116 -22.99 -7.38 54.22
CA CYS A 116 -22.41 -7.32 52.87
C CYS A 116 -23.34 -7.90 51.78
N ASN A 117 -24.57 -8.27 52.15
CA ASN A 117 -25.57 -8.93 51.29
C ASN A 117 -26.43 -7.97 50.47
N THR A 118 -25.93 -6.75 50.26
CA THR A 118 -26.64 -5.74 49.48
C THR A 118 -25.94 -5.56 48.15
N GLU A 119 -26.73 -5.40 47.09
CA GLU A 119 -26.25 -4.92 45.79
C GLU A 119 -25.38 -3.67 45.96
N LYS A 120 -25.82 -2.74 46.80
CA LYS A 120 -25.06 -1.54 47.16
C LYS A 120 -23.65 -1.83 47.69
N PHE A 121 -23.44 -2.92 48.46
CA PHE A 121 -22.12 -3.24 48.99
C PHE A 121 -21.12 -3.59 47.90
N ILE A 122 -21.54 -4.30 46.85
CA ILE A 122 -20.66 -4.68 45.74
C ILE A 122 -20.51 -3.54 44.73
N GLU A 123 -21.58 -2.77 44.47
CA GLU A 123 -21.54 -1.58 43.60
C GLU A 123 -20.59 -0.48 44.13
N GLU A 124 -20.41 -0.38 45.45
CA GLU A 124 -19.48 0.56 46.08
C GLU A 124 -18.01 0.09 46.03
N LYS A 125 -17.73 -1.13 45.55
CA LYS A 125 -16.37 -1.65 45.43
C LYS A 125 -15.72 -1.26 44.11
N LEU A 126 -14.42 -1.06 44.16
CA LEU A 126 -13.61 -0.86 42.96
C LEU A 126 -13.24 -2.21 42.35
N PHE A 127 -13.54 -2.40 41.08
CA PHE A 127 -13.03 -3.50 40.26
C PHE A 127 -12.24 -2.93 39.09
N CYS A 128 -11.18 -3.62 38.68
CA CYS A 128 -10.29 -3.17 37.60
C CYS A 128 -10.35 -4.13 36.42
N LEU A 129 -10.05 -3.63 35.22
CA LEU A 129 -9.76 -4.50 34.08
C LEU A 129 -8.43 -5.20 34.35
N GLU A 130 -8.34 -6.49 34.01
CA GLU A 130 -7.15 -7.30 34.18
C GLU A 130 -6.65 -7.79 32.82
N ARG A 131 -5.35 -7.61 32.57
CA ARG A 131 -4.68 -8.10 31.36
C ARG A 131 -3.20 -8.35 31.65
N SER A 132 -2.76 -9.60 31.44
CA SER A 132 -1.36 -9.96 31.53
C SER A 132 -0.64 -9.77 30.19
N LEU A 133 0.70 -9.79 30.22
CA LEU A 133 1.55 -9.57 29.02
C LEU A 133 1.24 -10.51 27.85
N ASN A 134 0.74 -11.71 28.12
CA ASN A 134 0.49 -12.74 27.09
C ASN A 134 -0.99 -12.84 26.67
N ASP A 135 -1.86 -12.03 27.28
CA ASP A 135 -3.29 -12.11 27.03
C ASP A 135 -3.69 -11.24 25.83
N SER A 136 -4.41 -11.86 24.89
CA SER A 136 -4.90 -11.17 23.69
C SER A 136 -6.02 -10.18 23.99
N MET A 137 -6.75 -10.39 25.08
CA MET A 137 -7.88 -9.57 25.54
C MET A 137 -7.77 -9.31 27.03
N PHE A 138 -8.36 -8.19 27.48
CA PHE A 138 -8.58 -7.95 28.90
C PHE A 138 -9.82 -8.70 29.37
N VAL A 139 -9.90 -8.94 30.67
CA VAL A 139 -11.09 -9.46 31.35
C VAL A 139 -11.53 -8.49 32.44
N ASN A 140 -12.80 -8.57 32.81
CA ASN A 140 -13.29 -7.88 34.00
C ASN A 140 -12.68 -8.56 35.23
N GLY A 141 -11.88 -7.83 36.00
CA GLY A 141 -11.32 -8.34 37.24
C GLY A 141 -12.43 -8.76 38.20
N ALA A 142 -12.31 -9.99 38.70
CA ALA A 142 -13.36 -10.61 39.52
C ALA A 142 -13.28 -10.22 41.00
N ARG A 143 -12.25 -9.47 41.41
CA ARG A 143 -11.96 -9.17 42.82
C ARG A 143 -11.89 -7.69 43.06
N VAL A 144 -12.27 -7.32 44.28
CA VAL A 144 -12.14 -5.95 44.77
C VAL A 144 -10.68 -5.50 44.75
N CYS A 145 -10.47 -4.33 44.17
CA CYS A 145 -9.22 -3.60 44.25
C CYS A 145 -9.29 -2.57 45.38
N GLU A 146 -8.43 -2.69 46.39
CA GLU A 146 -8.47 -1.80 47.56
C GLU A 146 -7.79 -0.45 47.33
N GLU A 147 -6.99 -0.31 46.26
CA GLU A 147 -6.19 0.89 46.00
C GLU A 147 -6.74 1.74 44.84
N LYS A 148 -6.33 1.40 43.63
CA LYS A 148 -6.60 2.08 42.36
C LYS A 148 -6.33 1.10 41.22
N CYS A 149 -6.93 1.35 40.06
CA CYS A 149 -6.66 0.58 38.86
C CYS A 149 -5.53 1.23 38.08
N PHE A 150 -4.71 0.42 37.40
CA PHE A 150 -3.69 0.93 36.48
C PHE A 150 -3.85 0.34 35.09
N VAL A 151 -3.43 1.11 34.09
CA VAL A 151 -3.18 0.65 32.72
C VAL A 151 -1.81 1.15 32.32
N SER A 152 -0.97 0.23 31.82
CA SER A 152 0.38 0.56 31.40
C SER A 152 0.70 -0.01 30.03
N ARG A 153 1.47 0.74 29.23
CA ARG A 153 2.01 0.28 27.96
C ARG A 153 3.53 0.32 28.01
N ASN A 154 4.15 -0.81 27.67
CA ASN A 154 5.59 -0.89 27.53
C ASN A 154 6.06 -0.14 26.26
N ASN A 155 7.01 0.78 26.41
CA ASN A 155 7.52 1.59 25.30
C ASN A 155 8.29 0.75 24.26
N LEU A 156 8.98 -0.31 24.69
CA LEU A 156 9.80 -1.16 23.82
C LEU A 156 8.96 -2.19 23.06
N THR A 157 8.12 -2.94 23.77
CA THR A 157 7.35 -4.04 23.18
C THR A 157 5.97 -3.60 22.70
N GLY A 158 5.39 -2.57 23.30
CA GLY A 158 4.03 -2.11 22.99
C GLY A 158 2.92 -2.84 23.73
N TYR A 159 3.24 -3.88 24.51
CA TYR A 159 2.28 -4.65 25.28
C TYR A 159 1.60 -3.80 26.35
N VAL A 160 0.32 -4.08 26.56
CA VAL A 160 -0.53 -3.42 27.54
C VAL A 160 -0.75 -4.36 28.70
N THR A 161 -0.59 -3.83 29.91
CA THR A 161 -0.96 -4.51 31.14
C THR A 161 -1.98 -3.67 31.89
N GLN A 162 -2.95 -4.35 32.48
CA GLN A 162 -4.03 -3.73 33.24
C GLN A 162 -4.21 -4.52 34.54
N GLY A 163 -4.50 -3.84 35.64
CA GLY A 163 -4.79 -4.52 36.90
C GLY A 163 -5.05 -3.58 38.06
N CYS A 164 -5.13 -4.18 39.25
CA CYS A 164 -5.21 -3.48 40.52
C CYS A 164 -3.83 -3.11 41.05
N GLY A 165 -3.71 -1.92 41.62
CA GLY A 165 -2.52 -1.41 42.29
C GLY A 165 -1.98 -0.14 41.64
N SER A 166 -0.75 0.20 42.03
CA SER A 166 -0.05 1.37 41.49
C SER A 166 0.69 1.07 40.19
N CYS A 167 0.91 2.13 39.41
CA CYS A 167 1.75 2.07 38.23
C CYS A 167 3.14 1.51 38.57
N PRO A 168 3.70 0.63 37.73
CA PRO A 168 5.06 0.14 37.91
C PRO A 168 6.04 1.32 37.85
N THR A 169 7.04 1.32 38.73
CA THR A 169 8.04 2.39 38.84
C THR A 169 9.11 2.38 37.73
N ASN A 170 8.89 1.61 36.65
CA ASN A 170 9.86 1.49 35.57
C ASN A 170 9.69 2.63 34.57
N ASP A 171 10.78 3.34 34.26
CA ASP A 171 10.81 4.45 33.29
C ASP A 171 10.47 4.03 31.84
N THR A 172 10.40 2.72 31.57
CA THR A 172 10.09 2.16 30.25
C THR A 172 8.59 2.00 29.97
N THR A 173 7.72 2.38 30.90
CA THR A 173 6.27 2.22 30.77
C THR A 173 5.55 3.55 30.88
N GLU A 174 4.65 3.80 29.94
CA GLU A 174 3.63 4.83 30.12
C GLU A 174 2.49 4.22 30.92
N CYS A 175 2.07 4.88 32.00
CA CYS A 175 1.07 4.33 32.88
C CYS A 175 0.12 5.40 33.40
N GLN A 176 -1.15 5.03 33.54
CA GLN A 176 -2.18 5.85 34.14
C GLN A 176 -2.91 5.08 35.22
N GLU A 177 -3.38 5.82 36.22
CA GLU A 177 -4.10 5.30 37.37
C GLU A 177 -5.47 5.96 37.50
N CYS A 178 -6.44 5.24 38.04
CA CYS A 178 -7.80 5.74 38.22
C CYS A 178 -8.52 4.99 39.35
N LYS A 179 -9.63 5.55 39.85
CA LYS A 179 -10.35 5.06 41.04
C LYS A 179 -11.84 4.77 40.78
N GLU A 180 -12.21 4.65 39.52
CA GLU A 180 -13.58 4.31 39.10
C GLU A 180 -13.63 2.84 38.65
N VAL A 181 -14.79 2.20 38.75
CA VAL A 181 -14.95 0.79 38.35
C VAL A 181 -14.60 0.63 36.86
N TYR A 182 -13.70 -0.31 36.55
CA TYR A 182 -13.21 -0.62 35.20
C TYR A 182 -12.63 0.57 34.41
N CYS A 183 -12.09 1.57 35.11
CA CYS A 183 -11.63 2.82 34.50
C CYS A 183 -10.32 2.74 33.71
N ASN A 184 -9.57 1.65 33.89
CA ASN A 184 -8.21 1.48 33.36
C ASN A 184 -8.23 0.92 31.93
N GLU A 185 -9.01 1.52 31.05
CA GLU A 185 -9.09 1.14 29.64
C GLU A 185 -7.77 1.39 28.89
N GLU A 186 -7.50 0.58 27.86
CA GLU A 186 -6.34 0.78 26.97
C GLU A 186 -6.35 2.17 26.29
N SER A 187 -7.55 2.76 26.11
CA SER A 187 -7.76 4.09 25.52
C SER A 187 -7.07 5.23 26.29
N LYS A 188 -6.75 5.01 27.57
CA LYS A 188 -6.13 5.99 28.44
C LYS A 188 -4.64 6.21 28.16
N VAL A 189 -3.94 5.20 27.62
CA VAL A 189 -2.52 5.30 27.26
C VAL A 189 -2.34 5.57 25.76
N TYR A 190 -1.25 6.24 25.39
CA TYR A 190 -0.96 6.51 23.99
C TYR A 190 -0.83 5.21 23.17
N LYS A 191 -1.26 5.28 21.91
CA LYS A 191 -0.97 4.28 20.90
C LYS A 191 0.43 4.53 20.36
N HIS A 192 1.17 3.45 20.11
CA HIS A 192 2.49 3.54 19.48
C HIS A 192 2.37 3.20 17.99
N CYS A 193 3.03 4.00 17.16
CA CYS A 193 3.21 3.75 15.74
C CYS A 193 4.69 3.57 15.44
N LEU A 194 4.98 2.84 14.37
CA LEU A 194 6.34 2.78 13.84
C LEU A 194 6.70 4.16 13.27
N ALA A 195 7.93 4.58 13.48
CA ALA A 195 8.54 5.76 12.89
C ALA A 195 9.74 5.34 12.02
N ASP A 196 10.33 6.29 11.31
CA ASP A 196 11.53 6.04 10.51
C ASP A 196 12.71 5.54 11.39
N ASN A 197 13.66 4.80 10.82
CA ASN A 197 14.84 4.25 11.49
C ASN A 197 14.52 3.32 12.69
N ASP A 198 13.50 2.45 12.53
CA ASP A 198 13.01 1.55 13.59
C ASP A 198 12.58 2.28 14.89
N GLY A 199 12.33 3.59 14.78
CA GLY A 199 11.85 4.41 15.87
C GLY A 199 10.38 4.15 16.19
N ILE A 200 9.93 4.71 17.31
CA ILE A 200 8.54 4.67 17.74
C ILE A 200 8.10 6.11 18.02
N CYS A 201 6.91 6.46 17.55
CA CYS A 201 6.24 7.70 17.95
C CYS A 201 4.96 7.37 18.73
N LYS A 202 4.52 8.32 19.55
CA LYS A 202 3.31 8.22 20.38
C LYS A 202 2.20 9.09 19.80
N THR A 203 0.97 8.59 19.81
CA THR A 203 -0.21 9.29 19.31
C THR A 203 -1.42 8.98 20.21
N PRO A 204 -2.42 9.88 20.36
CA PRO A 204 -3.67 9.57 21.04
C PRO A 204 -4.27 8.24 20.57
N PHE A 205 -4.97 7.52 21.46
CA PHE A 205 -5.46 6.17 21.15
C PHE A 205 -6.29 6.11 19.86
N ASP A 206 -7.16 7.09 19.65
CA ASP A 206 -8.02 7.18 18.46
C ASP A 206 -7.33 7.77 17.22
N ALA A 207 -6.14 8.36 17.37
CA ALA A 207 -5.41 8.96 16.25
C ALA A 207 -4.69 7.87 15.44
N PRO A 208 -4.70 7.92 14.09
CA PRO A 208 -4.13 6.86 13.27
C PRO A 208 -2.60 6.79 13.37
N CYS A 209 -2.06 5.65 12.96
CA CYS A 209 -0.69 5.51 12.50
C CYS A 209 -0.68 5.65 10.98
N TYR A 210 0.39 6.17 10.42
CA TYR A 210 0.49 6.35 8.98
C TYR A 210 1.77 5.76 8.38
N LEU A 211 1.67 5.43 7.10
CA LEU A 211 2.81 5.13 6.24
C LEU A 211 2.56 5.67 4.82
N TRP A 212 3.60 6.17 4.16
CA TRP A 212 3.47 6.70 2.80
C TRP A 212 4.74 6.51 1.99
N ARG A 213 4.59 6.43 0.66
CA ARG A 213 5.72 6.39 -0.26
C ARG A 213 6.16 7.80 -0.66
N THR A 214 7.42 8.11 -0.37
CA THR A 214 8.10 9.34 -0.78
C THR A 214 8.20 9.46 -2.30
N PRO A 215 8.43 10.67 -2.86
CA PRO A 215 8.70 10.92 -4.27
C PRO A 215 9.90 10.17 -4.87
N THR A 216 10.66 9.41 -4.07
CA THR A 216 11.78 8.57 -4.50
C THR A 216 11.55 7.09 -4.17
N ASN A 217 10.29 6.67 -3.98
CA ASN A 217 9.85 5.31 -3.60
C ASN A 217 10.32 4.79 -2.23
N GLY A 218 11.06 5.59 -1.46
CA GLY A 218 11.32 5.31 -0.05
C GLY A 218 10.02 5.33 0.75
N VAL A 219 9.93 4.53 1.81
CA VAL A 219 8.79 4.52 2.71
C VAL A 219 9.09 5.41 3.91
N LYS A 220 8.09 6.21 4.32
CA LYS A 220 8.12 6.98 5.55
C LYS A 220 6.94 6.62 6.44
N LYS A 221 7.16 6.62 7.74
CA LYS A 221 6.18 6.23 8.76
C LYS A 221 6.00 7.33 9.79
N GLY A 222 4.89 7.29 10.50
CA GLY A 222 4.70 8.15 11.65
C GLY A 222 3.33 8.05 12.32
N CYS A 223 3.04 9.10 13.08
CA CYS A 223 1.90 9.20 13.97
C CYS A 223 0.94 10.29 13.53
N GLY A 224 -0.35 10.06 13.74
CA GLY A 224 -1.41 11.00 13.45
C GLY A 224 -1.91 10.89 12.01
N ILE A 225 -2.51 11.97 11.54
CA ILE A 225 -3.18 12.03 10.25
C ILE A 225 -2.15 12.05 9.11
N CYS A 226 -2.49 11.40 8.01
CA CYS A 226 -1.67 11.34 6.83
C CYS A 226 -1.26 12.74 6.32
N PRO A 227 0.05 13.00 6.13
CA PRO A 227 0.54 14.28 5.63
C PRO A 227 0.35 14.46 4.10
N PHE A 228 0.09 13.38 3.36
CA PHE A 228 -0.01 13.36 1.91
C PHE A 228 -1.14 12.43 1.43
N PHE A 229 -1.61 12.59 0.20
CA PHE A 229 -2.69 11.76 -0.37
C PHE A 229 -2.26 10.34 -0.77
N THR A 230 -0.96 10.07 -0.92
CA THR A 230 -0.39 8.73 -1.16
C THR A 230 -0.09 7.97 0.15
N CYS A 231 -0.66 8.45 1.24
CA CYS A 231 -0.47 7.90 2.56
C CYS A 231 -1.63 6.97 2.91
N LYS A 232 -1.33 5.92 3.66
CA LYS A 232 -2.31 4.99 4.23
C LYS A 232 -2.32 5.17 5.74
N GLU A 233 -3.51 5.10 6.30
CA GLU A 233 -3.74 5.16 7.74
C GLU A 233 -4.17 3.79 8.25
N CYS A 234 -3.83 3.50 9.50
CA CYS A 234 -4.31 2.33 10.20
C CYS A 234 -4.47 2.65 11.69
N ASN A 235 -5.44 1.99 12.35
CA ASN A 235 -5.90 2.41 13.67
C ASN A 235 -5.41 1.53 14.83
N THR A 236 -4.73 0.42 14.54
CA THR A 236 -4.24 -0.49 15.58
C THR A 236 -2.79 -0.23 15.96
N HIS A 237 -2.34 -0.80 17.07
CA HIS A 237 -0.98 -0.60 17.56
C HIS A 237 0.08 -1.09 16.55
N ARG A 238 1.05 -0.24 16.20
CA ARG A 238 2.17 -0.55 15.27
C ARG A 238 1.74 -1.20 13.95
N CYS A 239 0.56 -0.83 13.46
CA CYS A 239 -0.02 -1.39 12.24
C CYS A 239 0.67 -0.94 10.94
N ASN A 240 1.43 0.15 11.00
CA ASN A 240 2.03 0.81 9.83
C ASN A 240 3.35 0.16 9.40
N ASN A 241 3.31 -1.14 9.11
CA ASN A 241 4.44 -1.91 8.60
C ASN A 241 4.60 -1.79 7.06
N ASP A 242 5.82 -1.99 6.55
CA ASP A 242 6.16 -1.69 5.15
C ASP A 242 5.63 -2.69 4.12
N GLN A 243 4.99 -3.78 4.55
CA GLN A 243 4.76 -4.93 3.70
C GLN A 243 3.62 -4.73 2.69
N GLU A 244 2.77 -3.71 2.85
CA GLU A 244 1.55 -3.54 2.06
C GLU A 244 1.39 -2.19 1.34
N LEU A 245 2.43 -1.35 1.28
CA LEU A 245 2.30 -0.07 0.56
C LEU A 245 2.30 -0.28 -0.96
N PRO A 246 1.23 0.10 -1.69
CA PRO A 246 1.24 0.06 -3.15
C PRO A 246 2.26 1.08 -3.68
N PHE A 247 2.73 0.85 -4.90
CA PHE A 247 3.45 1.86 -5.67
C PHE A 247 2.47 2.85 -6.28
N TYR A 248 2.97 4.01 -6.72
CA TYR A 248 2.13 5.06 -7.27
C TYR A 248 2.68 5.58 -8.59
N CYS A 249 1.85 5.54 -9.63
CA CYS A 249 2.11 6.22 -10.90
C CYS A 249 1.28 7.50 -10.95
N PHE A 250 1.92 8.64 -11.18
CA PHE A 250 1.24 9.94 -11.18
C PHE A 250 0.98 10.38 -12.62
N GLY A 251 -0.17 10.98 -12.84
CA GLY A 251 -0.59 11.57 -14.10
C GLY A 251 -0.83 13.06 -14.00
N PHE A 252 -1.45 13.60 -15.04
CA PHE A 252 -1.77 15.03 -15.17
C PHE A 252 -2.63 15.56 -14.00
N MET A 253 -2.35 16.79 -13.54
CA MET A 253 -3.09 17.46 -12.46
C MET A 253 -3.18 16.66 -11.14
N ALA A 254 -2.08 16.02 -10.73
CA ALA A 254 -2.00 15.26 -9.47
C ALA A 254 -2.94 14.04 -9.38
N SER A 255 -3.51 13.57 -10.49
CA SER A 255 -4.11 12.23 -10.51
C SER A 255 -3.04 11.17 -10.23
N TYR A 256 -3.37 10.12 -9.50
CA TYR A 256 -2.46 9.01 -9.27
C TYR A 256 -3.20 7.68 -9.39
N LYS A 257 -2.45 6.62 -9.66
CA LYS A 257 -2.93 5.25 -9.67
C LYS A 257 -2.07 4.40 -8.74
N GLU A 258 -2.74 3.59 -7.92
CA GLU A 258 -2.08 2.57 -7.08
C GLU A 258 -1.68 1.38 -7.95
N CYS A 259 -0.44 0.93 -7.77
CA CYS A 259 0.20 -0.09 -8.58
C CYS A 259 0.83 -1.17 -7.68
N SER A 260 0.84 -2.41 -8.16
CA SER A 260 1.54 -3.51 -7.48
C SER A 260 3.06 -3.44 -7.67
N GLU A 261 3.53 -2.73 -8.70
CA GLU A 261 4.94 -2.64 -9.08
C GLU A 261 5.38 -1.18 -9.22
N SER A 262 6.68 -0.92 -9.06
CA SER A 262 7.29 0.42 -9.14
C SER A 262 7.43 0.97 -10.57
N ILE A 263 6.97 0.22 -11.57
CA ILE A 263 7.10 0.55 -12.98
C ILE A 263 5.86 1.35 -13.40
N CYS A 264 6.10 2.46 -14.08
CA CYS A 264 5.07 3.31 -14.66
C CYS A 264 5.37 3.54 -16.13
N TYR A 265 4.33 3.83 -16.91
CA TYR A 265 4.52 4.33 -18.27
C TYR A 265 3.73 5.61 -18.53
N VAL A 266 4.19 6.32 -19.56
CA VAL A 266 3.51 7.45 -20.18
C VAL A 266 3.47 7.23 -21.69
N ALA A 267 2.28 7.33 -22.26
CA ALA A 267 2.03 7.18 -23.69
C ALA A 267 1.46 8.47 -24.27
N LYS A 268 2.00 8.89 -25.43
CA LYS A 268 1.52 10.06 -26.16
C LYS A 268 0.52 9.63 -27.22
N ILE A 269 -0.71 10.10 -27.07
CA ILE A 269 -1.83 9.84 -27.96
C ILE A 269 -1.95 11.03 -28.91
N GLU A 270 -1.67 10.82 -30.20
CA GLU A 270 -1.85 11.82 -31.24
C GLU A 270 -2.88 11.33 -32.25
N GLU A 271 -4.05 11.96 -32.30
CA GLU A 271 -5.10 11.61 -33.26
C GLU A 271 -5.54 12.84 -34.05
N LYS A 272 -5.79 12.65 -35.35
CA LYS A 272 -6.35 13.68 -36.23
C LYS A 272 -7.72 13.22 -36.71
N ILE A 273 -8.75 14.01 -36.42
CA ILE A 273 -10.09 13.82 -36.99
C ILE A 273 -10.46 15.12 -37.69
N ARG A 274 -10.60 15.06 -39.02
CA ARG A 274 -10.81 16.23 -39.89
C ARG A 274 -9.70 17.27 -39.64
N ASP A 275 -10.06 18.48 -39.23
CA ASP A 275 -9.12 19.59 -38.99
C ASP A 275 -8.68 19.72 -37.52
N LYS A 276 -9.23 18.90 -36.61
CA LYS A 276 -8.84 18.89 -35.20
C LYS A 276 -7.75 17.85 -34.94
N LYS A 277 -6.63 18.30 -34.37
CA LYS A 277 -5.57 17.45 -33.82
C LYS A 277 -5.73 17.40 -32.30
N ILE A 278 -5.78 16.20 -31.73
CA ILE A 278 -5.73 15.99 -30.29
C ILE A 278 -4.36 15.42 -29.94
N GLN A 279 -3.73 16.00 -28.93
CA GLN A 279 -2.54 15.48 -28.28
C GLN A 279 -2.83 15.37 -26.79
N GLN A 280 -2.76 14.15 -26.25
CA GLN A 280 -2.95 13.88 -24.82
C GLN A 280 -1.94 12.83 -24.35
N TYR A 281 -1.62 12.87 -23.07
CA TYR A 281 -0.79 11.87 -22.41
C TYR A 281 -1.66 10.96 -21.56
N HIS A 282 -1.36 9.66 -21.63
CA HIS A 282 -1.96 8.65 -20.79
C HIS A 282 -0.89 8.05 -19.89
N TYR A 283 -1.27 7.75 -18.65
CA TYR A 283 -0.38 7.31 -17.58
C TYR A 283 -0.98 6.08 -16.94
N ASP A 284 -0.18 5.03 -16.77
CA ASP A 284 -0.63 3.83 -16.07
C ASP A 284 0.55 3.06 -15.44
N CYS A 285 0.23 2.07 -14.63
CA CYS A 285 1.12 1.10 -14.03
C CYS A 285 1.71 0.16 -15.09
N GLY A 286 2.92 -0.30 -14.83
CA GLY A 286 3.61 -1.33 -15.59
C GLY A 286 4.35 -0.81 -16.82
N LYS A 287 4.66 -1.75 -17.70
CA LYS A 287 5.42 -1.50 -18.94
C LYS A 287 4.53 -0.96 -20.04
N CYS A 288 5.14 -0.41 -21.07
CA CYS A 288 4.45 0.09 -22.24
C CYS A 288 3.68 -1.04 -22.94
N PRO A 289 2.35 -0.94 -23.03
CA PRO A 289 1.50 -1.99 -23.56
C PRO A 289 1.75 -2.21 -25.06
N SER A 290 1.68 -3.48 -25.47
CA SER A 290 1.86 -3.91 -26.86
C SER A 290 0.56 -4.38 -27.52
N ASN A 291 -0.56 -4.28 -26.81
CA ASN A 291 -1.89 -4.72 -27.21
C ASN A 291 -2.88 -3.54 -27.35
N ILE A 292 -4.10 -3.85 -27.75
CA ILE A 292 -5.19 -2.87 -27.84
C ILE A 292 -5.67 -2.54 -26.42
N LEU A 293 -5.81 -1.24 -26.12
CA LEU A 293 -6.39 -0.73 -24.88
C LEU A 293 -7.61 0.14 -25.17
N ASP A 294 -8.61 0.06 -24.28
CA ASP A 294 -9.73 0.99 -24.22
C ASP A 294 -9.32 2.18 -23.34
N LEU A 295 -9.03 3.32 -23.97
CA LEU A 295 -8.70 4.57 -23.27
C LEU A 295 -9.89 5.55 -23.24
N SER A 296 -11.07 5.13 -23.69
CA SER A 296 -12.28 5.96 -23.71
C SER A 296 -12.68 6.52 -22.34
N PRO A 297 -12.46 5.85 -21.18
CA PRO A 297 -12.77 6.42 -19.87
C PRO A 297 -11.87 7.60 -19.48
N TYR A 298 -10.68 7.70 -20.07
CA TYR A 298 -9.63 8.64 -19.62
C TYR A 298 -9.54 9.90 -20.49
N ILE A 299 -10.18 9.90 -21.66
CA ILE A 299 -10.08 11.00 -22.62
C ILE A 299 -11.18 12.03 -22.39
N LYS A 300 -10.75 13.26 -22.09
CA LYS A 300 -11.62 14.41 -21.82
C LYS A 300 -12.15 15.03 -23.13
N THR A 301 -12.96 14.29 -23.89
CA THR A 301 -13.69 14.81 -25.05
C THR A 301 -15.16 14.47 -24.96
N LYS A 302 -16.04 15.41 -25.34
CA LYS A 302 -17.50 15.20 -25.40
C LYS A 302 -17.97 14.70 -26.77
N GLU A 303 -17.09 14.61 -27.76
CA GLU A 303 -17.46 14.14 -29.10
C GLU A 303 -17.50 12.60 -29.16
N THR A 304 -18.68 12.03 -29.41
CA THR A 304 -18.93 10.58 -29.46
C THR A 304 -18.13 9.85 -30.54
N THR A 305 -17.88 10.49 -31.68
CA THR A 305 -16.99 9.99 -32.75
C THR A 305 -15.55 9.81 -32.28
N PHE A 306 -15.07 10.68 -31.39
CA PHE A 306 -13.74 10.55 -30.80
C PHE A 306 -13.70 9.43 -29.75
N LEU A 307 -14.67 9.40 -28.84
CA LEU A 307 -14.77 8.33 -27.82
C LEU A 307 -14.77 6.93 -28.45
N ASN A 308 -15.48 6.72 -29.56
CA ASN A 308 -15.51 5.43 -30.24
C ASN A 308 -14.17 5.03 -30.88
N LYS A 309 -13.37 5.99 -31.36
CA LYS A 309 -12.00 5.69 -31.84
C LYS A 309 -11.07 5.30 -30.70
N PHE A 310 -11.30 5.84 -29.50
CA PHE A 310 -10.46 5.60 -28.35
C PHE A 310 -10.78 4.32 -27.57
N LYS A 311 -11.89 3.65 -27.91
CA LYS A 311 -12.27 2.35 -27.35
C LYS A 311 -11.36 1.19 -27.75
N ASN A 312 -10.67 1.30 -28.88
CA ASN A 312 -9.80 0.26 -29.42
C ASN A 312 -8.50 0.85 -29.95
N LEU A 313 -7.77 1.57 -29.08
CA LEU A 313 -6.48 2.12 -29.45
C LEU A 313 -5.44 1.01 -29.46
N ASP A 314 -4.80 0.86 -30.61
CA ASP A 314 -3.66 -0.02 -30.75
C ASP A 314 -2.42 0.67 -30.16
N MET A 315 -2.10 0.34 -28.91
CA MET A 315 -0.93 0.90 -28.21
C MET A 315 0.39 0.50 -28.87
N SER A 316 0.38 -0.58 -29.66
CA SER A 316 1.51 -0.94 -30.48
C SER A 316 1.79 0.09 -31.58
N LYS A 317 0.92 1.09 -31.81
CA LYS A 317 1.15 2.19 -32.76
C LYS A 317 1.49 3.51 -32.08
N MET A 318 1.50 3.55 -30.75
CA MET A 318 1.73 4.75 -29.98
C MET A 318 3.15 4.84 -29.46
N GLN A 319 3.59 6.07 -29.24
CA GLN A 319 4.84 6.33 -28.55
C GLN A 319 4.62 6.18 -27.06
N CYS A 320 5.49 5.42 -26.42
CA CYS A 320 5.41 5.16 -25.01
C CYS A 320 6.80 5.10 -24.37
N ALA A 321 6.88 5.63 -23.16
CA ALA A 321 8.07 5.63 -22.34
C ALA A 321 7.77 5.00 -20.98
N GLU A 322 8.65 4.11 -20.55
CA GLU A 322 8.61 3.47 -19.24
C GLU A 322 9.58 4.19 -18.31
N CYS A 323 9.28 4.16 -17.03
CA CYS A 323 10.16 4.62 -15.99
C CYS A 323 9.95 3.77 -14.73
N SER A 324 10.99 3.66 -13.92
CA SER A 324 10.99 2.79 -12.75
C SER A 324 11.64 3.47 -11.55
N ASN A 325 11.42 2.90 -10.37
CA ASN A 325 12.08 3.26 -9.12
C ASN A 325 11.82 4.68 -8.59
N ILE A 326 11.01 5.50 -9.26
CA ILE A 326 10.64 6.84 -8.79
C ILE A 326 9.13 7.05 -9.05
N PRO A 327 8.32 7.33 -8.02
CA PRO A 327 6.94 7.74 -8.20
C PRO A 327 6.88 9.06 -8.98
N ALA A 328 5.87 9.20 -9.83
CA ALA A 328 5.70 10.36 -10.71
C ALA A 328 6.80 10.53 -11.77
N CYS A 329 7.57 9.47 -12.08
CA CYS A 329 8.55 9.51 -13.16
C CYS A 329 7.89 9.68 -14.54
N ASN A 330 6.62 9.29 -14.70
CA ASN A 330 5.91 9.27 -15.97
C ASN A 330 5.25 10.63 -16.31
N ALA A 331 5.89 11.75 -15.99
CA ALA A 331 5.40 13.09 -16.34
C ALA A 331 5.56 13.40 -17.85
N ASP A 332 4.82 14.40 -18.35
CA ASP A 332 4.95 14.87 -19.74
C ASP A 332 6.37 15.34 -20.04
N THR A 333 6.98 16.04 -19.08
CA THR A 333 8.38 16.51 -19.17
C THR A 333 9.38 15.36 -19.20
N TYR A 334 9.06 14.22 -18.59
CA TYR A 334 9.86 13.00 -18.72
C TYR A 334 9.72 12.46 -20.14
N PHE A 335 8.50 12.30 -20.65
CA PHE A 335 8.24 11.81 -21.99
C PHE A 335 8.97 12.63 -23.07
N GLU A 336 8.85 13.96 -23.02
CA GLU A 336 9.45 14.86 -24.02
C GLU A 336 10.99 14.87 -24.01
N LYS A 337 11.60 14.46 -22.90
CA LYS A 337 13.06 14.29 -22.80
C LYS A 337 13.55 12.95 -23.34
N GLN A 338 12.65 12.01 -23.60
CA GLN A 338 13.06 10.67 -24.04
C GLN A 338 13.59 10.70 -25.47
N MET A 339 14.56 9.83 -25.72
CA MET A 339 15.16 9.66 -27.03
C MET A 339 14.25 8.81 -27.91
N PHE A 340 13.47 9.43 -28.79
CA PHE A 340 12.78 8.71 -29.87
C PHE A 340 13.52 8.88 -31.19
N CYS A 341 13.52 7.87 -32.04
CA CYS A 341 14.16 7.91 -33.36
C CYS A 341 13.12 7.84 -34.48
N TRP A 342 13.46 8.26 -35.69
CA TRP A 342 12.72 7.83 -36.88
C TRP A 342 13.00 6.35 -37.14
N GLU A 343 11.94 5.58 -37.42
CA GLU A 343 12.02 4.17 -37.81
C GLU A 343 11.60 4.02 -39.26
N LYS A 344 12.42 3.31 -40.04
CA LYS A 344 12.15 3.03 -41.44
C LYS A 344 12.85 1.76 -41.87
N ASP A 345 12.06 0.78 -42.32
CA ASP A 345 12.56 -0.38 -43.04
C ASP A 345 12.79 -0.05 -44.51
N VAL A 346 13.69 -0.79 -45.17
CA VAL A 346 14.07 -0.52 -46.57
C VAL A 346 12.86 -0.50 -47.52
N LYS A 347 11.90 -1.40 -47.28
CA LYS A 347 10.68 -1.57 -48.10
C LYS A 347 9.62 -0.49 -47.85
N LYS A 348 9.78 0.34 -46.83
CA LYS A 348 8.83 1.42 -46.50
C LYS A 348 9.22 2.70 -47.24
N TRP A 349 8.23 3.45 -47.73
CA TRP A 349 8.48 4.72 -48.43
C TRP A 349 8.82 5.86 -47.46
N THR A 350 8.08 5.96 -46.37
CA THR A 350 8.15 7.04 -45.38
C THR A 350 8.61 6.54 -44.01
N PRO A 351 9.49 7.26 -43.31
CA PRO A 351 9.77 6.98 -41.91
C PRO A 351 8.55 7.21 -41.03
N THR A 352 8.46 6.46 -39.94
CA THR A 352 7.48 6.63 -38.87
C THR A 352 8.19 7.00 -37.58
N LYS A 353 7.51 7.69 -36.66
CA LYS A 353 8.07 7.95 -35.33
C LYS A 353 8.29 6.62 -34.60
N GLY A 354 9.44 6.47 -33.96
CA GLY A 354 9.74 5.33 -33.11
C GLY A 354 8.77 5.25 -31.93
N ARG A 355 8.35 4.03 -31.62
CA ARG A 355 7.25 3.76 -30.68
C ARG A 355 7.72 3.57 -29.25
N ARG A 356 8.99 3.25 -29.07
CA ARG A 356 9.62 3.04 -27.77
C ARG A 356 10.83 3.96 -27.65
N VAL A 357 11.16 4.26 -26.40
CA VAL A 357 12.38 5.01 -26.08
C VAL A 357 13.58 4.22 -26.58
N CYS A 358 14.46 4.93 -27.25
CA CYS A 358 15.74 4.43 -27.69
C CYS A 358 16.80 4.68 -26.62
N GLY A 359 17.72 3.72 -26.44
CA GLY A 359 18.72 3.78 -25.36
C GLY A 359 19.67 4.98 -25.50
N GLU A 360 20.57 4.93 -26.48
CA GLU A 360 21.72 5.86 -26.53
C GLU A 360 21.81 6.71 -27.81
N SER A 361 21.39 6.17 -28.95
CA SER A 361 21.57 6.83 -30.25
C SER A 361 20.52 6.40 -31.27
N CYS A 362 20.28 7.25 -32.26
CA CYS A 362 19.53 6.91 -33.46
C CYS A 362 20.50 6.74 -34.63
N PHE A 363 20.18 5.84 -35.56
CA PHE A 363 20.96 5.68 -36.79
C PHE A 363 20.13 5.96 -38.04
N ILE A 364 20.82 6.39 -39.09
CA ILE A 364 20.34 6.36 -40.47
C ILE A 364 21.45 5.83 -41.37
N GLY A 365 21.13 4.91 -42.27
CA GLY A 365 22.06 4.37 -43.23
C GLY A 365 21.38 3.99 -44.53
N VAL A 366 22.19 3.54 -45.50
CA VAL A 366 21.71 2.95 -46.74
C VAL A 366 21.95 1.45 -46.67
N ASP A 367 20.91 0.65 -46.89
CA ASP A 367 21.06 -0.80 -46.96
C ASP A 367 21.94 -1.19 -48.15
N ALA A 368 22.96 -2.01 -47.90
CA ALA A 368 23.95 -2.38 -48.92
C ALA A 368 23.35 -3.21 -50.07
N ILE A 369 22.22 -3.91 -49.84
CA ILE A 369 21.64 -4.87 -50.77
C ILE A 369 20.47 -4.23 -51.52
N GLU A 370 19.50 -3.71 -50.79
CA GLU A 370 18.28 -3.14 -51.34
C GLU A 370 18.47 -1.65 -51.74
N MET A 371 19.61 -1.03 -51.39
CA MET A 371 19.99 0.36 -51.71
C MET A 371 18.99 1.42 -51.22
N GLY A 372 18.10 1.07 -50.29
CA GLY A 372 17.17 2.01 -49.67
C GLY A 372 17.59 2.46 -48.28
N PHE A 373 16.95 3.52 -47.77
CA PHE A 373 17.24 4.05 -46.43
C PHE A 373 16.71 3.15 -45.33
N VAL A 374 17.54 2.91 -44.31
CA VAL A 374 17.16 2.29 -43.04
C VAL A 374 17.37 3.30 -41.92
N GLN A 375 16.38 3.40 -41.04
CA GLN A 375 16.41 4.29 -39.87
C GLN A 375 15.92 3.51 -38.66
N GLY A 376 16.55 3.72 -37.51
CA GLY A 376 16.11 3.07 -36.29
C GLY A 376 16.87 3.50 -35.04
N CYS A 377 16.61 2.74 -33.98
CA CYS A 377 17.26 2.89 -32.70
C CYS A 377 18.58 2.11 -32.65
N GLY A 378 19.58 2.67 -31.97
CA GLY A 378 20.88 2.08 -31.73
C GLY A 378 21.93 2.56 -32.73
N SER A 379 23.01 1.78 -32.79
CA SER A 379 24.13 2.04 -33.70
C SER A 379 23.89 1.47 -35.09
N CYS A 380 24.60 2.04 -36.07
CA CYS A 380 24.69 1.55 -37.44
C CYS A 380 24.80 0.01 -37.55
N PRO A 381 23.81 -0.65 -38.18
CA PRO A 381 23.88 -2.08 -38.44
C PRO A 381 25.01 -2.42 -39.43
N SER A 382 25.56 -3.63 -39.32
CA SER A 382 26.66 -4.11 -40.19
C SER A 382 26.32 -4.20 -41.67
N HIS A 383 25.04 -4.32 -42.03
CA HIS A 383 24.55 -4.36 -43.41
C HIS A 383 24.27 -2.97 -44.01
N THR A 384 24.58 -1.89 -43.28
CA THR A 384 24.38 -0.52 -43.76
C THR A 384 25.69 0.12 -44.22
N GLU A 385 25.63 0.77 -45.37
CA GLU A 385 26.67 1.65 -45.87
C GLU A 385 26.31 3.11 -45.62
N LYS A 386 27.34 3.96 -45.53
CA LYS A 386 27.21 5.41 -45.29
C LYS A 386 26.22 5.70 -44.18
N CYS A 387 26.44 5.04 -43.05
CA CYS A 387 25.60 5.18 -41.89
C CYS A 387 26.11 6.28 -40.97
N SER A 388 25.20 6.93 -40.26
CA SER A 388 25.51 7.97 -39.28
C SER A 388 24.65 7.79 -38.05
N ASN A 389 25.27 7.98 -36.88
CA ASN A 389 24.61 7.98 -35.59
C ASN A 389 24.40 9.42 -35.12
N CYS A 390 23.39 9.64 -34.28
CA CYS A 390 23.13 10.92 -33.65
C CYS A 390 22.38 10.73 -32.32
N ASN A 391 22.53 11.72 -31.42
CA ASN A 391 22.14 11.57 -30.01
C ASN A 391 21.12 12.64 -29.57
N THR A 392 20.20 13.02 -30.47
CA THR A 392 19.06 13.89 -30.12
C THR A 392 17.76 13.30 -30.69
N PRO A 393 16.59 13.55 -30.08
CA PRO A 393 15.34 12.96 -30.56
C PRO A 393 15.10 13.29 -32.04
N TYR A 394 14.74 12.27 -32.82
CA TYR A 394 14.44 12.36 -34.25
C TYR A 394 15.57 12.91 -35.12
N CYS A 395 16.80 12.85 -34.64
CA CYS A 395 17.94 13.39 -35.36
C CYS A 395 18.24 12.65 -36.66
N ASN A 396 17.90 11.37 -36.77
CA ASN A 396 18.34 10.48 -37.85
C ASN A 396 17.58 10.71 -39.18
N GLU A 397 17.53 11.94 -39.66
CA GLU A 397 16.91 12.36 -40.91
C GLU A 397 17.82 12.18 -42.13
N ARG A 398 17.23 12.12 -43.34
CA ARG A 398 17.97 11.88 -44.60
C ARG A 398 19.00 12.95 -44.96
N ASN A 399 18.83 14.15 -44.44
CA ASN A 399 19.74 15.28 -44.64
C ASN A 399 21.09 15.11 -43.92
N ILE A 400 21.17 14.24 -42.92
CA ILE A 400 22.42 13.92 -42.22
C ILE A 400 23.40 13.19 -43.14
N LEU A 401 22.89 12.37 -44.06
CA LEU A 401 23.76 11.60 -44.94
C LEU A 401 24.36 12.50 -46.04
N PRO A 402 25.70 12.47 -46.22
CA PRO A 402 26.35 13.28 -47.23
C PRO A 402 25.90 12.83 -48.62
N THR A 403 25.68 13.82 -49.49
CA THR A 403 25.31 13.61 -50.89
C THR A 403 26.06 14.57 -51.76
N ILE A 404 26.40 14.14 -52.95
CA ILE A 404 26.89 15.02 -54.01
C ILE A 404 25.76 15.44 -54.96
N LYS A 405 25.96 16.54 -55.66
CA LYS A 405 25.13 16.96 -56.79
C LYS A 405 25.86 16.65 -58.09
N CYS A 406 25.18 16.07 -59.06
CA CYS A 406 25.73 15.83 -60.39
C CYS A 406 24.93 16.60 -61.44
N ASN A 407 25.59 16.91 -62.56
CA ASN A 407 24.86 17.24 -63.78
C ASN A 407 24.06 16.00 -64.20
N TYR A 408 22.82 16.23 -64.62
CA TYR A 408 21.90 15.20 -65.05
C TYR A 408 21.37 15.52 -66.45
N ASN A 409 21.64 14.62 -67.38
CA ASN A 409 21.19 14.72 -68.76
C ASN A 409 20.91 13.31 -69.29
N ILE A 410 19.67 13.04 -69.73
CA ILE A 410 19.28 11.78 -70.37
C ILE A 410 19.03 12.02 -71.86
N PRO A 411 19.62 11.24 -72.78
CA PRO A 411 19.57 11.46 -74.24
C PRO A 411 18.18 11.37 -74.91
N LYS A 412 17.08 11.19 -74.17
CA LYS A 412 15.78 10.73 -74.71
C LYS A 412 14.81 11.83 -75.19
N THR A 413 15.11 13.13 -75.07
CA THR A 413 14.18 14.20 -75.52
C THR A 413 14.87 15.33 -76.28
N LYS A 414 14.23 15.82 -77.35
CA LYS A 414 14.76 16.77 -78.36
C LYS A 414 15.07 18.19 -77.87
N LEU A 415 14.92 18.51 -76.58
CA LEU A 415 15.38 19.77 -76.00
C LEU A 415 16.26 19.51 -74.77
N TYR A 416 17.56 19.70 -74.96
CA TYR A 416 18.58 19.57 -73.91
C TYR A 416 18.41 20.66 -72.85
N LYS A 417 17.87 20.33 -71.69
CA LYS A 417 17.99 21.16 -70.48
C LYS A 417 18.89 20.44 -69.49
N LYS A 418 20.11 20.96 -69.30
CA LYS A 418 21.00 20.53 -68.21
C LYS A 418 20.26 20.75 -66.89
N LYS A 419 20.09 19.68 -66.10
CA LYS A 419 19.51 19.76 -64.75
C LYS A 419 20.57 19.40 -63.73
N VAL A 420 20.56 20.05 -62.58
CA VAL A 420 21.33 19.64 -61.42
C VAL A 420 20.48 18.66 -60.61
N LYS A 421 21.03 17.50 -60.28
CA LYS A 421 20.34 16.47 -59.48
C LYS A 421 21.18 16.13 -58.25
N LYS A 422 20.55 16.15 -57.08
CA LYS A 422 21.12 15.60 -55.85
C LYS A 422 21.12 14.07 -55.95
N CYS A 423 22.28 13.45 -55.78
CA CYS A 423 22.41 12.01 -55.90
C CYS A 423 21.87 11.28 -54.68
N HIS A 424 21.52 10.01 -54.90
CA HIS A 424 21.28 9.10 -53.78
C HIS A 424 22.56 9.00 -52.93
N PRO A 425 22.48 9.00 -51.58
CA PRO A 425 23.65 8.98 -50.72
C PRO A 425 24.63 7.84 -51.00
N MET A 426 24.18 6.70 -51.54
CA MET A 426 25.07 5.62 -52.03
C MET A 426 26.11 6.13 -53.04
N TYR A 427 25.74 6.99 -53.97
CA TYR A 427 26.65 7.44 -55.02
C TYR A 427 27.60 8.54 -54.51
N THR A 428 28.89 8.21 -54.43
CA THR A 428 30.02 9.16 -54.26
C THR A 428 30.56 9.70 -55.58
N HIS A 429 30.04 9.22 -56.71
CA HIS A 429 30.56 9.54 -58.05
C HIS A 429 29.50 10.20 -58.92
N CYS A 430 29.96 11.08 -59.80
CA CYS A 430 29.24 11.50 -60.98
C CYS A 430 29.95 10.91 -62.21
N TYR A 431 29.19 10.58 -63.26
CA TYR A 431 29.78 10.23 -64.54
C TYR A 431 29.28 11.12 -65.68
N VAL A 432 30.11 11.22 -66.70
CA VAL A 432 29.78 11.81 -68.01
C VAL A 432 30.21 10.81 -69.08
N ALA A 433 29.34 10.51 -70.03
CA ALA A 433 29.58 9.53 -71.09
C ALA A 433 29.13 10.06 -72.45
N LYS A 434 29.76 9.57 -73.53
CA LYS A 434 29.26 9.72 -74.90
C LYS A 434 28.74 8.39 -75.40
N ASP A 435 27.51 8.39 -75.89
CA ASP A 435 26.94 7.22 -76.56
C ASP A 435 27.56 7.02 -77.96
N LYS A 436 27.17 5.93 -78.64
CA LYS A 436 27.65 5.61 -80.00
C LYS A 436 27.30 6.67 -81.07
N PHE A 437 26.39 7.59 -80.76
CA PHE A 437 25.97 8.69 -81.63
C PHE A 437 26.58 10.04 -81.21
N GLY A 438 27.49 10.04 -80.23
CA GLY A 438 28.14 11.25 -79.71
C GLY A 438 27.27 12.10 -78.77
N ARG A 439 26.10 11.59 -78.35
CA ARG A 439 25.23 12.27 -77.38
C ARG A 439 25.78 12.10 -75.98
N VAL A 440 25.72 13.17 -75.19
CA VAL A 440 26.28 13.21 -73.84
C VAL A 440 25.24 12.79 -72.81
N GLU A 441 25.56 11.77 -72.02
CA GLU A 441 24.84 11.38 -70.81
C GLU A 441 25.61 11.83 -69.57
N GLN A 442 24.90 12.39 -68.60
CA GLN A 442 25.45 12.83 -67.32
C GLN A 442 24.55 12.31 -66.22
N ASN A 443 25.10 11.61 -65.22
CA ASN A 443 24.30 11.07 -64.14
C ASN A 443 25.13 10.84 -62.86
N CYS A 444 24.44 10.41 -61.80
CA CYS A 444 25.05 9.90 -60.58
C CYS A 444 25.54 8.46 -60.79
N GLY A 445 26.63 8.09 -60.12
CA GLY A 445 27.19 6.75 -60.11
C GLY A 445 28.47 6.61 -60.92
N LEU A 446 28.87 5.36 -61.11
CA LEU A 446 30.00 4.98 -61.94
C LEU A 446 29.55 4.82 -63.40
N CYS A 447 30.51 4.97 -64.31
CA CYS A 447 30.38 4.71 -65.74
C CYS A 447 29.70 3.37 -66.02
N PRO A 448 28.55 3.37 -66.71
CA PRO A 448 27.95 2.14 -67.21
C PRO A 448 28.85 1.46 -68.24
N SER A 449 28.91 0.12 -68.21
CA SER A 449 29.79 -0.68 -69.07
C SER A 449 29.46 -0.59 -70.57
N GLU A 450 28.27 -0.11 -70.91
CA GLU A 450 27.81 0.11 -72.29
C GLU A 450 28.50 1.30 -73.00
N TYR A 451 29.15 2.19 -72.25
CA TYR A 451 29.81 3.37 -72.81
C TYR A 451 31.30 3.14 -73.05
N LYS A 452 31.73 3.27 -74.32
CA LYS A 452 33.16 3.22 -74.68
C LYS A 452 33.95 4.47 -74.25
N LYS A 453 33.29 5.62 -74.13
CA LYS A 453 33.89 6.89 -73.70
C LYS A 453 33.11 7.42 -72.50
N CYS A 454 33.60 7.12 -71.31
CA CYS A 454 32.99 7.56 -70.06
C CYS A 454 34.06 7.94 -69.03
N LEU A 455 33.79 9.00 -68.27
CA LEU A 455 34.65 9.48 -67.18
C LEU A 455 33.85 9.57 -65.90
N ASN A 456 34.47 9.13 -64.81
CA ASN A 456 33.98 9.29 -63.45
C ASN A 456 34.71 10.44 -62.77
N CYS A 457 34.03 11.10 -61.84
CA CYS A 457 34.64 12.01 -60.89
C CYS A 457 33.99 11.82 -59.53
N ASN A 458 34.78 11.94 -58.46
CA ASN A 458 34.41 11.66 -57.09
C ASN A 458 34.33 12.92 -56.22
N ASP A 459 33.47 12.88 -55.22
CA ASP A 459 33.45 13.77 -54.03
C ASP A 459 33.49 15.29 -54.32
N LYS A 460 33.06 15.70 -55.52
CA LYS A 460 32.93 17.09 -55.95
C LYS A 460 31.61 17.31 -56.66
N ASP A 461 30.86 18.32 -56.19
CA ASP A 461 29.62 18.73 -56.82
C ASP A 461 29.85 19.17 -58.28
N LEU A 462 28.98 18.68 -59.18
CA LEU A 462 28.89 19.05 -60.59
C LEU A 462 30.15 18.77 -61.41
N CYS A 463 31.00 17.86 -60.95
CA CYS A 463 32.30 17.56 -61.58
C CYS A 463 32.17 16.91 -62.97
N ASN A 464 31.05 16.25 -63.26
CA ASN A 464 30.81 15.52 -64.50
C ASN A 464 30.43 16.46 -65.66
N THR A 465 31.29 17.40 -66.01
CA THR A 465 31.04 18.34 -67.12
C THR A 465 31.36 17.74 -68.47
N GLU A 466 30.69 18.19 -69.53
CA GLU A 466 30.97 17.75 -70.90
C GLU A 466 32.40 18.09 -71.36
N LYS A 467 32.98 19.18 -70.87
CA LYS A 467 34.37 19.56 -71.15
C LYS A 467 35.36 18.46 -70.74
N ALA A 468 35.07 17.79 -69.61
CA ALA A 468 35.92 16.71 -69.12
C ALA A 468 36.10 15.57 -70.15
N LEU A 469 35.09 15.30 -70.99
CA LEU A 469 35.19 14.28 -72.04
C LEU A 469 36.12 14.63 -73.20
N ASN A 470 36.38 15.92 -73.43
CA ASN A 470 37.25 16.36 -74.52
C ASN A 470 38.72 16.45 -74.06
N ASP A 471 38.96 16.75 -72.78
CA ASP A 471 40.30 16.83 -72.20
C ASP A 471 40.97 15.45 -72.04
N SER A 472 40.21 14.34 -71.97
CA SER A 472 40.74 12.97 -71.89
C SER A 472 41.12 12.33 -73.24
N THR A 473 41.06 13.07 -74.35
CA THR A 473 41.48 12.61 -75.69
C THR A 473 42.89 13.07 -76.09
N MET A 474 43.67 13.62 -75.16
CA MET A 474 45.06 14.07 -75.38
C MET A 474 46.11 13.33 -74.53
N ILE A 475 45.97 12.01 -74.38
CA ILE A 475 47.08 11.11 -73.98
C ILE A 475 47.14 9.95 -74.97
#